data_AF-A0A202BDD9-F1
#
_entry.id   AF-A0A202BDD9-F1
#
_cell.length_a   1.000
_cell.length_b   1.000
_cell.length_c   1.000
_cell.angle_alpha   90.00
_cell.angle_beta   90.00
_cell.angle_gamma   90.00
#
_symmetry.space_group_name_H-M   'P 1'
#
loop_
_entity.id
_entity.type
_entity.pdbx_description
1 polymer ?
#
loop_
_entity_poly.entity_id
_entity_poly.type
_entity_poly.pdbx_seq_one_letter_code
_entity_poly.pdbx_strand_id
1 'polypeptide(L)'
;MFRKSLFSAALRHTSQQMINTMQLLEARRDDFELVEGLVADTRGAGLESEAMFRPPATPYVSVRAQTGMERVLQQVAGARGLSLAPNFPAGWMLVNPNKSTFAIEVVAAE
;
A
#
# COMPACT_ATOMS: atom_id res chain seq x y z
N MET A 1 13.49 -29.83 -35.56
CA MET A 1 12.90 -30.14 -34.23
C MET A 1 13.16 -29.00 -33.22
N PHE A 2 12.89 -27.72 -33.56
CA PHE A 2 13.33 -26.55 -32.76
C PHE A 2 12.21 -25.65 -32.19
N ARG A 3 10.94 -25.88 -32.53
CA ARG A 3 9.81 -25.05 -32.04
C ARG A 3 9.40 -25.32 -30.58
N LYS A 4 9.83 -26.45 -29.99
CA LYS A 4 9.53 -26.80 -28.59
C LYS A 4 10.39 -26.06 -27.55
N SER A 5 11.41 -25.30 -27.99
CA SER A 5 12.43 -24.71 -27.10
C SER A 5 12.06 -23.32 -26.57
N LEU A 6 11.64 -22.39 -27.45
CA LEU A 6 11.36 -21.00 -27.03
C LEU A 6 10.01 -20.84 -26.33
N PHE A 7 8.97 -21.53 -26.80
CA PHE A 7 7.64 -21.45 -26.17
C PHE A 7 7.64 -22.07 -24.76
N SER A 8 8.34 -23.21 -24.58
CA SER A 8 8.45 -23.83 -23.26
C SER A 8 9.35 -23.01 -22.31
N ALA A 9 10.41 -22.40 -22.81
CA ALA A 9 11.23 -21.47 -22.04
C ALA A 9 10.43 -20.22 -21.63
N ALA A 10 9.63 -19.64 -22.54
CA ALA A 10 8.75 -18.52 -22.25
C ALA A 10 7.71 -18.87 -21.18
N LEU A 11 7.04 -20.04 -21.29
CA LEU A 11 6.09 -20.50 -20.28
C LEU A 11 6.73 -20.69 -18.90
N ARG A 12 7.93 -21.29 -18.84
CA ARG A 12 8.68 -21.45 -17.58
C ARG A 12 9.06 -20.11 -16.97
N HIS A 13 9.52 -19.17 -17.79
CA HIS A 13 9.87 -17.83 -17.35
C HIS A 13 8.65 -17.08 -16.79
N THR A 14 7.52 -17.08 -17.49
CA THR A 14 6.28 -16.46 -17.01
C THR A 14 5.78 -17.11 -15.72
N SER A 15 5.87 -18.45 -15.61
CA SER A 15 5.50 -19.18 -14.39
C SER A 15 6.40 -18.76 -13.21
N GLN A 16 7.71 -18.65 -13.42
CA GLN A 16 8.65 -18.20 -12.39
C GLN A 16 8.37 -16.75 -11.97
N GLN A 17 8.07 -15.86 -12.92
CA GLN A 17 7.69 -14.48 -12.61
C GLN A 17 6.42 -14.43 -11.76
N MET A 18 5.40 -15.23 -12.09
CA MET A 18 4.16 -15.32 -11.33
C MET A 18 4.40 -15.83 -9.90
N ILE A 19 5.24 -16.87 -9.74
CA ILE A 19 5.62 -17.39 -8.41
C ILE A 19 6.33 -16.30 -7.60
N ASN A 20 7.29 -15.60 -8.20
CA ASN A 20 8.02 -14.52 -7.52
C ASN A 20 7.07 -13.39 -7.10
N THR A 21 6.12 -13.01 -7.95
CA THR A 21 5.11 -12.00 -7.61
C THR A 21 4.24 -12.46 -6.44
N MET A 22 3.77 -13.71 -6.44
CA MET A 22 2.98 -14.25 -5.34
C MET A 22 3.76 -14.28 -4.02
N GLN A 23 5.05 -14.66 -4.06
CA GLN A 23 5.91 -14.63 -2.87
C GLN A 23 6.13 -13.22 -2.34
N LEU A 24 6.28 -12.22 -3.22
CA LEU A 24 6.41 -10.81 -2.83
C LEU A 24 5.13 -10.27 -2.21
N LEU A 25 3.96 -10.68 -2.71
CA LEU A 25 2.67 -10.30 -2.12
C LEU A 25 2.47 -10.94 -0.75
N GLU A 26 2.78 -12.24 -0.61
CA GLU A 26 2.65 -12.96 0.67
C GLU A 26 3.58 -12.36 1.74
N ALA A 27 4.82 -12.01 1.36
CA ALA A 27 5.78 -11.36 2.27
C ALA A 27 5.30 -10.00 2.79
N ARG A 28 4.32 -9.38 2.13
CA ARG A 28 3.75 -8.07 2.48
C ARG A 28 2.30 -8.15 2.94
N ARG A 29 1.78 -9.35 3.20
CA ARG A 29 0.39 -9.55 3.66
C ARG A 29 0.02 -8.66 4.84
N ASP A 30 0.89 -8.56 5.84
CA ASP A 30 0.68 -7.71 7.01
C ASP A 30 0.52 -6.22 6.64
N ASP A 31 1.21 -5.75 5.59
CA ASP A 31 1.08 -4.38 5.09
C ASP A 31 -0.31 -4.16 4.46
N PHE A 32 -0.83 -5.15 3.73
CA PHE A 32 -2.17 -5.10 3.14
C PHE A 32 -3.24 -5.07 4.22
N GLU A 33 -3.16 -5.96 5.22
CA GLU A 33 -4.10 -5.99 6.35
C GLU A 33 -4.08 -4.66 7.14
N LEU A 34 -2.90 -4.06 7.30
CA LEU A 34 -2.76 -2.75 7.93
C LEU A 34 -3.41 -1.64 7.11
N VAL A 35 -3.18 -1.61 5.79
CA VAL A 35 -3.79 -0.62 4.88
C VAL A 35 -5.31 -0.73 4.85
N GLU A 36 -5.86 -1.94 4.78
CA GLU A 36 -7.32 -2.15 4.83
C GLU A 36 -7.92 -1.65 6.14
N GLY A 37 -7.25 -1.90 7.27
CA GLY A 37 -7.67 -1.37 8.56
C GLY A 37 -7.63 0.16 8.63
N LEU A 38 -6.58 0.78 8.08
CA LEU A 38 -6.47 2.24 8.02
C LEU A 38 -7.57 2.86 7.13
N VAL A 39 -7.92 2.21 6.03
CA VAL A 39 -9.03 2.64 5.17
C VAL A 39 -10.36 2.57 5.92
N ALA A 40 -10.63 1.48 6.64
CA ALA A 40 -11.83 1.37 7.46
C ALA A 40 -11.93 2.49 8.52
N ASP A 41 -10.83 2.78 9.22
CA ASP A 41 -10.80 3.81 10.26
C ASP A 41 -10.94 5.22 9.69
N THR A 42 -10.27 5.50 8.56
CA THR A 42 -10.38 6.81 7.88
C THR A 42 -11.79 7.05 7.32
N ARG A 43 -12.46 6.02 6.78
CA ARG A 43 -13.88 6.09 6.42
C ARG A 43 -14.77 6.31 7.64
N GLY A 44 -14.53 5.58 8.73
CA GLY A 44 -15.25 5.76 9.99
C GLY A 44 -15.11 7.17 10.58
N ALA A 45 -13.98 7.83 10.30
CA ALA A 45 -13.72 9.22 10.68
C ALA A 45 -14.26 10.27 9.68
N GLY A 46 -14.98 9.84 8.63
CA GLY A 46 -15.68 10.71 7.68
C GLY A 46 -14.89 11.10 6.43
N LEU A 47 -13.73 10.50 6.18
CA LEU A 47 -12.97 10.72 4.94
C LEU A 47 -13.31 9.67 3.88
N GLU A 48 -13.44 10.08 2.63
CA GLU A 48 -13.53 9.15 1.50
C GLU A 48 -12.13 8.57 1.25
N SER A 49 -11.93 7.28 1.56
CA SER A 49 -10.64 6.61 1.42
C SER A 49 -10.74 5.23 0.76
N GLU A 50 -9.67 4.80 0.11
CA GLU A 50 -9.56 3.53 -0.61
C GLU A 50 -8.19 2.89 -0.42
N ALA A 51 -8.16 1.55 -0.39
CA ALA A 51 -6.92 0.79 -0.41
C ALA A 51 -6.46 0.66 -1.87
N MET A 52 -5.23 1.06 -2.13
CA MET A 52 -4.62 1.01 -3.45
C MET A 52 -3.28 0.30 -3.37
N PHE A 53 -2.73 -0.11 -4.52
CA PHE A 53 -1.39 -0.69 -4.57
C PHE A 53 -0.60 -0.14 -5.75
N ARG A 54 0.69 0.11 -5.55
CA ARG A 54 1.65 0.38 -6.62
C ARG A 54 2.47 -0.88 -6.92
N PRO A 55 2.73 -1.21 -8.19
CA PRO A 55 3.69 -2.24 -8.53
C PRO A 55 5.07 -1.96 -7.88
N PRO A 56 5.79 -2.99 -7.42
CA PRO A 56 5.47 -4.41 -7.57
C PRO A 56 4.54 -4.99 -6.49
N ALA A 57 4.37 -4.35 -5.33
CA ALA A 57 3.52 -4.84 -4.23
C ALA A 57 3.37 -3.83 -3.08
N THR A 58 3.32 -2.51 -3.33
CA THR A 58 3.29 -1.50 -2.27
C THR A 58 1.86 -1.02 -2.03
N PRO A 59 1.17 -1.53 -0.99
CA PRO A 59 -0.14 -1.02 -0.64
C PRO A 59 -0.03 0.39 -0.04
N TYR A 60 -1.02 1.22 -0.32
CA TYR A 60 -1.12 2.59 0.17
C TYR A 60 -2.58 2.99 0.36
N VAL A 61 -2.81 4.06 1.12
CA VAL A 61 -4.16 4.61 1.35
C VAL A 61 -4.35 5.79 0.41
N SER A 62 -5.40 5.76 -0.40
CA SER A 62 -5.85 6.90 -1.18
C SER A 62 -6.95 7.61 -0.40
N VAL A 63 -6.90 8.93 -0.30
CA VAL A 63 -7.90 9.74 0.40
C VAL A 63 -8.33 10.87 -0.51
N ARG A 64 -9.62 11.15 -0.63
CA ARG A 64 -10.08 12.30 -1.40
C ARG A 64 -9.69 13.61 -0.70
N ALA A 65 -9.16 14.57 -1.46
CA ALA A 65 -8.77 15.86 -0.92
C ALA A 65 -9.95 16.58 -0.24
N GLN A 66 -9.83 16.84 1.07
CA GLN A 66 -10.83 17.59 1.85
C GLN A 66 -10.15 18.50 2.87
N THR A 67 -10.81 19.62 3.22
CA THR A 67 -10.29 20.57 4.21
C THR A 67 -10.21 19.92 5.59
N GLY A 68 -9.07 20.03 6.26
CA GLY A 68 -8.87 19.48 7.61
C GLY A 68 -8.56 17.97 7.66
N MET A 69 -8.36 17.31 6.52
CA MET A 69 -8.03 15.88 6.47
C MET A 69 -6.78 15.51 7.27
N GLU A 70 -5.77 16.39 7.31
CA GLU A 70 -4.52 16.15 8.04
C GLU A 70 -4.78 15.88 9.53
N ARG A 71 -5.68 16.66 10.15
CA ARG A 71 -6.04 16.48 11.57
C ARG A 71 -6.71 15.13 11.81
N VAL A 72 -7.58 14.72 10.89
CA VAL A 72 -8.27 13.43 10.95
C VAL A 72 -7.29 12.28 10.77
N LEU A 73 -6.41 12.38 9.76
CA LEU A 73 -5.34 11.40 9.52
C LEU A 73 -4.39 11.29 10.72
N GLN A 74 -4.05 12.41 11.37
CA GLN A 74 -3.22 12.41 12.57
C GLN A 74 -3.91 11.71 13.75
N GLN A 75 -5.23 11.88 13.90
CA GLN A 75 -6.01 11.18 14.93
C GLN A 75 -6.06 9.67 14.65
N VAL A 76 -6.34 9.26 13.40
CA VAL A 76 -6.38 7.85 13.00
C VAL A 76 -5.00 7.20 13.17
N ALA A 77 -3.94 7.90 12.76
CA ALA A 77 -2.55 7.46 12.98
C ALA A 77 -2.27 7.23 14.46
N GLY A 78 -2.59 8.22 15.30
CA GLY A 78 -2.37 8.16 16.74
C GLY A 78 -3.12 7.02 17.42
N ALA A 79 -4.35 6.75 17.01
CA ALA A 79 -5.15 5.63 17.53
C ALA A 79 -4.49 4.25 17.28
N ARG A 80 -3.69 4.13 16.22
CA ARG A 80 -2.92 2.91 15.90
C ARG A 80 -1.46 2.94 16.37
N GLY A 81 -1.05 3.97 17.12
CA GLY A 81 0.34 4.15 17.54
C GLY A 81 1.30 4.49 16.38
N LEU A 82 0.76 5.03 15.28
CA LEU A 82 1.52 5.50 14.12
C LEU A 82 1.69 7.02 14.20
N SER A 83 2.67 7.54 13.47
CA SER A 83 2.91 8.97 13.30
C SER A 83 2.64 9.39 11.86
N LEU A 84 1.98 10.54 11.66
CA LEU A 84 1.78 11.11 10.33
C LEU A 84 2.94 12.06 10.03
N ALA A 85 3.63 11.85 8.93
CA ALA A 85 4.69 12.72 8.42
C ALA A 85 4.28 13.28 7.04
N PRO A 86 4.62 14.54 6.72
CA PRO A 86 4.45 15.07 5.38
C PRO A 86 5.37 14.35 4.39
N ASN A 87 4.87 13.99 3.22
CA ASN A 87 5.62 13.32 2.15
C ASN A 87 5.38 14.05 0.83
N PHE A 88 6.11 15.14 0.61
CA PHE A 88 5.97 15.92 -0.63
C PHE A 88 6.70 15.24 -1.80
N PRO A 89 6.11 15.17 -3.02
CA PRO A 89 4.82 15.73 -3.44
C PRO A 89 3.61 14.81 -3.21
N ALA A 90 3.82 13.62 -2.66
CA ALA A 90 2.86 12.52 -2.53
C ALA A 90 1.74 12.68 -1.47
N GLY A 91 1.76 13.73 -0.64
CA GLY A 91 0.78 13.94 0.44
C GLY A 91 1.38 13.64 1.80
N TRP A 92 0.98 12.53 2.43
CA TRP A 92 1.45 12.13 3.76
C TRP A 92 2.02 10.71 3.78
N MET A 93 2.70 10.38 4.86
CA MET A 93 3.25 9.06 5.14
C MET A 93 2.95 8.70 6.59
N LEU A 94 2.30 7.57 6.80
CA LEU A 94 2.12 6.98 8.12
C LEU A 94 3.36 6.16 8.45
N VAL A 95 4.06 6.54 9.52
CA VAL A 95 5.31 5.94 9.97
C VAL A 95 5.07 5.23 11.30
N ASN A 96 5.44 3.95 11.38
CA ASN A 96 5.50 3.25 12.66
C ASN A 96 6.82 3.57 13.39
N PRO A 97 6.83 4.27 14.53
CA PRO A 97 8.06 4.61 15.23
C PRO A 97 8.80 3.38 15.82
N ASN A 98 8.09 2.25 15.98
CA ASN A 98 8.62 1.04 16.59
C ASN A 98 9.10 0.00 15.56
N LYS A 99 8.88 0.24 14.27
CA LYS A 99 9.27 -0.67 13.19
C LYS A 99 9.76 0.15 12.00
N SER A 100 10.97 -0.13 11.52
CA SER A 100 11.63 0.61 10.42
C SER A 100 10.93 0.53 9.05
N THR A 101 9.85 -0.26 8.93
CA THR A 101 9.36 -0.77 7.64
C THR A 101 7.97 -0.28 7.24
N PHE A 102 7.17 0.30 8.15
CA PHE A 102 5.77 0.66 7.85
C PHE A 102 5.69 2.15 7.54
N ALA A 103 6.02 2.48 6.30
CA ALA A 103 5.74 3.76 5.67
C ALA A 103 4.57 3.56 4.71
N ILE A 104 3.35 3.89 5.13
CA ILE A 104 2.16 3.82 4.26
C ILE A 104 1.91 5.21 3.69
N GLU A 105 2.00 5.32 2.38
CA GLU A 105 1.70 6.57 1.67
C GLU A 105 0.20 6.86 1.75
N VAL A 106 -0.13 8.13 2.01
CA VAL A 106 -1.49 8.65 1.97
C VAL A 106 -1.54 9.71 0.89
N VAL A 107 -2.19 9.39 -0.23
CA VAL A 107 -2.23 10.25 -1.41
C VAL A 107 -3.58 10.95 -1.48
N ALA A 108 -3.57 12.26 -1.72
CA ALA A 108 -4.77 13.00 -2.07
C ALA A 108 -5.20 12.61 -3.51
N ALA A 109 -6.34 11.93 -3.66
CA ALA A 109 -6.94 11.72 -4.98
C ALA A 109 -7.61 13.03 -5.44
N GLU A 110 -7.32 13.43 -6.70
CA GLU A 110 -7.94 14.57 -7.38
C GLU A 110 -9.44 14.37 -7.64
#